data_AF-A0AAE3LTQ1-F1
#
_entry.id   AF-A0AAE3LTQ1-F1
#
_cell.length_a   1.000
_cell.length_b   1.000
_cell.length_c   1.000
_cell.angle_alpha   90.00
_cell.angle_beta   90.00
_cell.angle_gamma   90.00
#
_symmetry.space_group_name_H-M   'P 1'
#
loop_
_entity.id
_entity.type
_entity.pdbx_description
1 polymer ?
#
loop_
_entity_poly.entity_id
_entity_poly.type
_entity_poly.pdbx_seq_one_letter_code
_entity_poly.pdbx_strand_id
1 'polypeptide(L)'
;MFSLILKTAFLTAIFGLVTRYVMLWLKTKGEITWHEYGIGMAIITIALAPLTAWIGWKLAISNNVTFNQYLNGYEQNVTWERITCHRDGACRYDYQCDPYHVPVPYDCNCDSKGKNCSTCWRDEIHYHQCPYVTEEWTFTVRTTLGEYDIAEHVFPDHPNQHRWRAYESVPDYVIQQAGTGIPPFWTQAKARLDAGRPGPVTKRGSYPNYILASDLTILKQYSSAIDRLKKQRLLPDISTGVHSYYLAEKVHFIGYQSDQNETWQKTLMYLNEEIGPKLFGDLHLVIVGDQSVNDNPDEYSQALKAYWQNRHIWGENALMKNAIVVVIGTRDGKTISWTRAFTGMPLGNETMIEDLNAVHSGTLTPEFLLGTLPENLQIDPSKKPFIGVNDSGFIKRTIFGLDRSDATFHRVSMGGHSPTGGIGPGYLYLKNELRPNPSQENWILFFGILFSSIIWVIAAFLDFDPKRIRNSARMYGYQNFS
;
A
#
# COMPACT_ATOMS: atom_id res chain seq x y z
N MET A 1 2.74 -27.51 -1.99
CA MET A 1 1.33 -27.83 -1.63
C MET A 1 1.15 -29.27 -1.13
N PHE A 2 1.44 -30.32 -1.91
CA PHE A 2 1.24 -31.72 -1.48
C PHE A 2 1.90 -32.07 -0.14
N SER A 3 3.15 -31.64 0.07
CA SER A 3 3.85 -31.82 1.36
C SER A 3 3.12 -31.17 2.54
N LEU A 4 2.48 -30.00 2.35
CA LEU A 4 1.71 -29.32 3.40
C LEU A 4 0.43 -30.09 3.75
N ILE A 5 -0.25 -30.64 2.74
CA ILE A 5 -1.44 -31.49 2.95
C ILE A 5 -1.06 -32.72 3.78
N LEU A 6 0.02 -33.41 3.39
CA LEU A 6 0.49 -34.61 4.09
C LEU A 6 0.89 -34.30 5.54
N LYS A 7 1.65 -33.22 5.77
CA LYS A 7 2.05 -32.78 7.11
C LYS A 7 0.84 -32.42 7.97
N THR A 8 -0.13 -31.69 7.42
CA THR A 8 -1.37 -31.31 8.12
C THR A 8 -2.16 -32.54 8.52
N ALA A 9 -2.38 -33.48 7.58
CA ALA A 9 -3.11 -34.71 7.86
C ALA A 9 -2.40 -35.56 8.92
N PHE A 10 -1.07 -35.70 8.83
CA PHE A 10 -0.28 -36.48 9.78
C PHE A 10 -0.30 -35.89 11.20
N LEU A 11 -0.05 -34.58 11.34
CA LEU A 11 -0.07 -33.91 12.64
C LEU A 11 -1.47 -33.94 13.26
N THR A 12 -2.51 -33.76 12.44
CA THR A 12 -3.89 -33.84 12.91
C THR A 12 -4.28 -35.27 13.32
N ALA A 13 -3.76 -36.29 12.64
CA ALA A 13 -3.95 -37.69 13.03
C ALA A 13 -3.37 -37.98 14.42
N ILE A 14 -2.13 -37.53 14.66
CA ILE A 14 -1.49 -37.65 15.98
C ILE A 14 -2.33 -36.95 17.04
N PHE A 15 -2.79 -35.72 16.78
CA PHE A 15 -3.65 -35.00 17.69
C PHE A 15 -4.94 -35.78 18.01
N GLY A 16 -5.61 -36.33 17.00
CA GLY A 16 -6.80 -37.15 17.18
C GLY A 16 -6.55 -38.42 18.02
N LEU A 17 -5.41 -39.09 17.84
CA LEU A 17 -5.01 -40.23 18.66
C LEU A 17 -4.78 -39.84 20.11
N VAL A 18 -4.11 -38.70 20.36
CA VAL A 18 -3.89 -38.18 21.71
C VAL A 18 -5.23 -37.81 22.35
N THR A 19 -6.11 -37.09 21.65
CA THR A 19 -7.46 -36.74 22.14
C THR A 19 -8.23 -38.00 22.53
N ARG A 20 -8.24 -39.02 21.66
CA ARG A 20 -8.86 -40.32 21.95
C ARG A 20 -8.26 -40.98 23.20
N TYR A 21 -6.94 -41.03 23.32
CA TYR A 21 -6.27 -41.64 24.48
C TYR A 21 -6.56 -40.89 25.79
N VAL A 22 -6.56 -39.56 25.75
CA VAL A 22 -6.90 -38.71 26.91
C VAL A 22 -8.37 -38.91 27.32
N MET A 23 -9.30 -38.98 26.37
CA MET A 23 -10.72 -39.23 26.66
C MET A 23 -10.98 -40.61 27.26
N LEU A 24 -10.24 -41.62 26.79
CA LEU A 24 -10.22 -42.97 27.36
C LEU A 24 -9.70 -42.96 28.80
N TRP A 25 -8.59 -42.26 29.06
CA TRP A 25 -8.00 -42.14 30.39
C TRP A 25 -8.93 -41.41 31.37
N LEU A 26 -9.60 -40.34 30.92
CA LEU A 26 -10.55 -39.56 31.71
C LEU A 26 -11.93 -40.22 31.87
N LYS A 27 -12.19 -41.38 31.25
CA LYS A 27 -13.48 -42.11 31.27
C LYS A 27 -14.68 -41.24 30.91
N THR A 28 -14.50 -40.31 29.98
CA THR A 28 -15.58 -39.42 29.51
C THR A 28 -16.58 -40.18 28.62
N LYS A 29 -17.85 -39.77 28.59
CA LYS A 29 -18.90 -40.42 27.77
C LYS A 29 -18.70 -40.23 26.25
N GLY A 30 -17.90 -39.25 25.84
CA GLY A 30 -17.59 -38.89 24.45
C GLY A 30 -16.33 -39.56 23.91
N GLU A 31 -16.18 -40.88 24.09
CA GLU A 31 -15.03 -41.61 23.54
C GLU A 31 -15.10 -41.65 22.00
N ILE A 32 -14.06 -41.16 21.33
CA ILE A 32 -13.93 -41.27 19.87
C ILE A 32 -13.65 -42.73 19.50
N THR A 33 -14.58 -43.36 18.78
CA THR A 33 -14.42 -44.73 18.30
C THR A 33 -13.44 -44.81 17.12
N TRP A 34 -12.90 -46.00 16.84
CA TRP A 34 -12.02 -46.20 15.67
C TRP A 34 -12.72 -45.91 14.34
N HIS A 35 -14.04 -46.12 14.27
CA HIS A 35 -14.85 -45.79 13.09
C HIS A 35 -14.96 -44.28 12.88
N GLU A 36 -15.26 -43.53 13.94
CA GLU A 36 -15.33 -42.06 13.92
C GLU A 36 -13.96 -41.44 13.66
N TYR A 37 -12.90 -42.02 14.23
CA TYR A 37 -11.53 -41.67 13.91
C TYR A 37 -11.22 -41.86 12.42
N GLY A 38 -11.63 -42.99 11.82
CA GLY A 38 -11.48 -43.25 10.39
C GLY A 38 -12.23 -42.27 9.49
N ILE A 39 -13.49 -41.96 9.83
CA ILE A 39 -14.30 -40.97 9.10
C ILE A 39 -13.67 -39.58 9.22
N GLY A 40 -13.29 -39.17 10.44
CA GLY A 40 -12.63 -37.89 10.68
C GLY A 40 -11.36 -37.77 9.86
N MET A 41 -10.51 -38.80 9.85
CA MET A 41 -9.30 -38.84 9.03
C MET A 41 -9.57 -38.75 7.52
N ALA A 42 -10.64 -39.39 7.03
CA ALA A 42 -11.02 -39.29 5.62
C ALA A 42 -11.44 -37.86 5.26
N ILE A 43 -12.25 -37.21 6.08
CA ILE A 43 -12.68 -35.81 5.88
C ILE A 43 -11.47 -34.86 5.94
N ILE A 44 -10.58 -35.03 6.92
CA ILE A 44 -9.37 -34.22 7.06
C ILE A 44 -8.49 -34.36 5.81
N THR A 45 -8.24 -35.58 5.36
CA THR A 45 -7.29 -35.85 4.27
C THR A 45 -7.84 -35.44 2.89
N ILE A 46 -9.13 -35.66 2.64
CA ILE A 46 -9.75 -35.43 1.33
C ILE A 46 -10.25 -33.99 1.17
N ALA A 47 -10.72 -33.36 2.26
CA ALA A 47 -11.38 -32.06 2.19
C ALA A 47 -10.61 -30.97 2.96
N LEU A 48 -10.46 -31.08 4.28
CA LEU A 48 -9.96 -29.95 5.08
C LEU A 48 -8.49 -29.62 4.82
N ALA A 49 -7.59 -30.61 4.81
CA ALA A 49 -6.18 -30.39 4.58
C ALA A 49 -5.91 -29.85 3.16
N PRO A 50 -6.51 -30.39 2.07
CA PRO A 50 -6.41 -29.80 0.74
C PRO A 50 -6.98 -28.38 0.67
N LEU A 51 -8.15 -28.12 1.26
CA LEU A 51 -8.80 -26.80 1.21
C LEU A 51 -7.98 -25.75 1.95
N THR A 52 -7.59 -26.02 3.20
CA THR A 52 -6.76 -25.10 4.00
C THR A 52 -5.40 -24.87 3.38
N ALA A 53 -4.75 -25.91 2.85
CA ALA A 53 -3.49 -25.76 2.11
C ALA A 53 -3.68 -24.93 0.84
N TRP A 54 -4.78 -25.09 0.10
CA TRP A 54 -5.06 -24.31 -1.11
C TRP A 54 -5.34 -22.83 -0.82
N ILE A 55 -6.19 -22.53 0.16
CA ILE A 55 -6.48 -21.15 0.61
C ILE A 55 -5.19 -20.50 1.11
N GLY A 56 -4.48 -21.18 2.01
CA GLY A 56 -3.24 -20.71 2.58
C GLY A 56 -2.15 -20.47 1.53
N TRP A 57 -2.00 -21.37 0.56
CA TRP A 57 -1.06 -21.22 -0.55
C TRP A 57 -1.40 -20.03 -1.45
N LYS A 58 -2.69 -19.84 -1.78
CA LYS A 58 -3.12 -18.67 -2.57
C LYS A 58 -2.87 -17.36 -1.85
N LEU A 59 -3.18 -17.27 -0.55
CA LEU A 59 -2.94 -16.08 0.26
C LEU A 59 -1.43 -15.79 0.37
N ALA A 60 -0.62 -16.81 0.65
CA ALA A 60 0.84 -16.68 0.74
C ALA A 60 1.47 -16.19 -0.57
N ILE A 61 1.05 -16.76 -1.72
CA ILE A 61 1.51 -16.28 -3.03
C ILE A 61 1.03 -14.85 -3.27
N SER A 62 -0.24 -14.54 -3.02
CA SER A 62 -0.79 -13.20 -3.24
C SER A 62 0.00 -12.13 -2.46
N ASN A 63 0.35 -12.42 -1.20
CA ASN A 63 1.17 -11.51 -0.39
C ASN A 63 2.60 -11.41 -0.93
N ASN A 64 3.19 -12.51 -1.39
CA ASN A 64 4.55 -12.50 -1.92
C ASN A 64 4.71 -11.80 -3.27
N VAL A 65 3.63 -11.67 -4.05
CA VAL A 65 3.66 -11.01 -5.36
C VAL A 65 3.26 -9.55 -5.32
N THR A 66 2.82 -9.02 -4.19
CA THR A 66 2.35 -7.64 -4.10
C THR A 66 3.52 -6.71 -3.84
N PHE A 67 3.71 -5.72 -4.72
CA PHE A 67 4.75 -4.70 -4.61
C PHE A 67 4.14 -3.32 -4.76
N ASN A 68 4.82 -2.33 -4.22
CA ASN A 68 4.41 -0.95 -4.28
C ASN A 68 4.92 -0.27 -5.56
N GLN A 69 4.10 0.61 -6.11
CA GLN A 69 4.40 1.43 -7.27
C GLN A 69 4.02 2.89 -6.99
N TYR A 70 4.73 3.82 -7.62
CA TYR A 70 4.27 5.19 -7.70
C TYR A 70 3.29 5.32 -8.86
N LEU A 71 2.13 5.89 -8.57
CA LEU A 71 1.18 6.37 -9.55
C LEU A 71 1.35 7.89 -9.62
N ASN A 72 1.50 8.42 -10.83
CA ASN A 72 1.68 9.86 -11.05
C ASN A 72 0.46 10.46 -11.74
N GLY A 73 0.16 11.70 -11.40
CA GLY A 73 -1.03 12.42 -11.82
C GLY A 73 -0.92 13.91 -11.49
N TYR A 74 -2.06 14.60 -11.45
CA TYR A 74 -2.10 16.04 -11.26
C TYR A 74 -3.33 16.52 -10.48
N GLU A 75 -3.24 17.74 -9.95
CA GLU A 75 -4.32 18.46 -9.26
C GLU A 75 -5.46 18.80 -10.23
N GLN A 76 -6.71 18.54 -9.84
CA GLN A 76 -7.90 18.82 -10.65
C GLN A 76 -8.73 19.96 -10.10
N ASN A 77 -8.93 19.99 -8.78
CA ASN A 77 -9.74 21.01 -8.12
C ASN A 77 -9.34 21.15 -6.66
N VAL A 78 -9.66 22.29 -6.06
CA VAL A 78 -9.64 22.49 -4.61
C VAL A 78 -11.04 22.78 -4.11
N THR A 79 -11.40 22.20 -2.97
CA THR A 79 -12.66 22.47 -2.28
C THR A 79 -12.37 22.91 -0.86
N TRP A 80 -13.15 23.87 -0.40
CA TRP A 80 -13.21 24.31 0.99
C TRP A 80 -14.67 24.16 1.41
N GLU A 81 -14.90 23.40 2.49
CA GLU A 81 -16.21 23.19 3.06
C GLU A 81 -16.27 23.81 4.45
N ARG A 82 -17.39 24.49 4.70
CA ARG A 82 -17.72 25.05 6.01
C ARG A 82 -18.74 24.16 6.69
N ILE A 83 -18.35 23.60 7.82
CA ILE A 83 -19.20 22.78 8.68
C ILE A 83 -19.81 23.71 9.72
N THR A 84 -21.14 23.89 9.67
CA THR A 84 -21.85 24.70 10.67
C THR A 84 -22.06 23.90 11.95
N CYS A 85 -21.54 24.38 13.06
CA CYS A 85 -21.61 23.69 14.33
C CYS A 85 -22.93 23.96 15.05
N HIS A 86 -23.45 22.93 15.69
CA HIS A 86 -24.62 22.99 16.56
C HIS A 86 -24.43 21.99 17.70
N ARG A 87 -25.25 22.13 18.75
CA ARG A 87 -25.28 21.19 19.87
C ARG A 87 -25.62 19.79 19.36
N ASP A 88 -24.84 18.80 19.79
CA ASP A 88 -24.90 17.39 19.35
C ASP A 88 -24.73 17.22 17.82
N GLY A 89 -24.00 18.14 17.20
CA GLY A 89 -23.85 18.24 15.74
C GLY A 89 -22.60 17.58 15.18
N ALA A 90 -22.25 17.97 13.95
CA ALA A 90 -21.18 17.35 13.15
C ALA A 90 -19.77 17.89 13.43
N CYS A 91 -19.61 18.85 14.33
CA CYS A 91 -18.31 19.43 14.64
C CYS A 91 -17.49 18.50 15.55
N ARG A 92 -16.18 18.45 15.32
CA ARG A 92 -15.29 17.50 15.96
C ARG A 92 -14.81 17.97 17.32
N TYR A 93 -14.60 19.27 17.48
CA TYR A 93 -14.08 19.83 18.72
C TYR A 93 -15.22 20.35 19.58
N ASP A 94 -15.61 19.52 20.55
CA ASP A 94 -16.71 19.76 21.46
C ASP A 94 -16.30 19.67 22.95
N TYR A 95 -17.22 20.08 23.81
CA TYR A 95 -17.15 19.90 25.25
C TYR A 95 -18.51 19.54 25.81
N GLN A 96 -18.50 18.88 26.97
CA GLN A 96 -19.72 18.55 27.69
C GLN A 96 -20.38 19.81 28.25
N CYS A 97 -21.62 20.06 27.85
CA CYS A 97 -22.42 21.21 28.26
C CYS A 97 -23.83 20.77 28.67
N ASP A 98 -24.59 21.71 29.23
CA ASP A 98 -26.03 21.65 29.42
C ASP A 98 -26.52 20.26 29.94
N PRO A 99 -26.35 19.97 31.24
CA PRO A 99 -26.75 18.68 31.80
C PRO A 99 -28.26 18.44 31.63
N TYR A 100 -28.64 17.21 31.30
CA TYR A 100 -30.03 16.78 31.19
C TYR A 100 -30.23 15.41 31.85
N HIS A 101 -31.45 15.18 32.36
CA HIS A 101 -31.81 13.94 33.03
C HIS A 101 -32.29 12.90 32.02
N VAL A 102 -31.73 11.69 32.09
CA VAL A 102 -32.13 10.54 31.30
C VAL A 102 -32.56 9.42 32.25
N PRO A 103 -33.78 8.87 32.10
CA PRO A 103 -34.17 7.68 32.83
C PRO A 103 -33.42 6.48 32.23
N VAL A 104 -32.50 5.90 33.02
CA VAL A 104 -31.71 4.73 32.61
C VAL A 104 -32.27 3.49 33.31
N PRO A 105 -32.55 2.40 32.56
CA PRO A 105 -33.05 1.17 33.14
C PRO A 105 -31.95 0.47 33.93
N TYR A 106 -32.29 -0.05 35.11
CA TYR A 106 -31.39 -0.89 35.91
C TYR A 106 -32.16 -2.04 36.58
N ASP A 107 -31.47 -3.12 36.86
CA ASP A 107 -32.04 -4.28 37.53
C ASP A 107 -32.29 -3.98 39.02
N CYS A 108 -33.54 -4.16 39.45
CA CYS A 108 -33.98 -3.99 40.83
C CYS A 108 -34.83 -5.18 41.28
N ASN A 109 -35.05 -5.32 42.59
CA ASN A 109 -35.89 -6.38 43.16
C ASN A 109 -35.51 -7.80 42.69
N CYS A 110 -34.21 -8.06 42.51
CA CYS A 110 -33.71 -9.38 42.15
C CYS A 110 -33.91 -10.39 43.28
N ASP A 111 -34.05 -11.68 42.94
CA ASP A 111 -34.04 -12.75 43.93
C ASP A 111 -32.67 -12.87 44.62
N SER A 112 -32.60 -13.68 45.69
CA SER A 112 -31.38 -13.88 46.49
C SER A 112 -30.19 -14.46 45.72
N LYS A 113 -30.37 -14.83 44.45
CA LYS A 113 -29.33 -15.34 43.55
C LYS A 113 -28.99 -14.34 42.43
N GLY A 114 -29.52 -13.11 42.47
CA GLY A 114 -29.32 -12.10 41.44
C GLY A 114 -30.02 -12.42 40.12
N LYS A 115 -31.07 -13.26 40.14
CA LYS A 115 -31.89 -13.63 38.98
C LYS A 115 -33.32 -13.08 39.14
N ASN A 116 -34.10 -13.09 38.05
CA ASN A 116 -35.49 -12.60 38.02
C ASN A 116 -35.65 -11.14 38.53
N CYS A 117 -34.80 -10.24 38.07
CA CYS A 117 -34.89 -8.82 38.41
C CYS A 117 -36.07 -8.15 37.69
N SER A 118 -36.68 -7.16 38.34
CA SER A 118 -37.54 -6.18 37.68
C SER A 118 -36.70 -5.06 37.08
N THR A 119 -37.15 -4.45 35.98
CA THR A 119 -36.52 -3.23 35.45
C THR A 119 -37.05 -2.01 36.19
N CYS A 120 -36.20 -1.35 36.98
CA CYS A 120 -36.46 -0.03 37.54
C CYS A 120 -35.78 1.05 36.70
N TRP A 121 -36.16 2.30 36.94
CA TRP A 121 -35.59 3.47 36.29
C TRP A 121 -34.95 4.36 37.34
N ARG A 122 -33.73 4.82 37.08
CA ARG A 122 -33.09 5.88 37.85
C ARG A 122 -32.74 7.02 36.92
N ASP A 123 -32.82 8.24 37.42
CA ASP A 123 -32.39 9.41 36.68
C ASP A 123 -30.86 9.49 36.72
N GLU A 124 -30.23 9.47 35.55
CA GLU A 124 -28.81 9.78 35.38
C GLU A 124 -28.65 11.14 34.68
N ILE A 125 -27.62 11.89 35.07
CA ILE A 125 -27.29 13.17 34.43
C ILE A 125 -26.38 12.88 33.26
N HIS A 126 -26.86 13.17 32.05
CA HIS A 126 -26.09 13.16 30.82
C HIS A 126 -25.76 14.60 30.42
N TYR A 127 -24.80 14.78 29.51
CA TYR A 127 -24.39 16.08 29.01
C TYR A 127 -24.50 16.12 27.48
N HIS A 128 -24.89 17.27 26.95
CA HIS A 128 -24.85 17.54 25.52
C HIS A 128 -23.41 17.79 25.06
N GLN A 129 -23.14 17.58 23.77
CA GLN A 129 -21.89 17.96 23.13
C GLN A 129 -22.04 19.36 22.50
N CYS A 130 -21.47 20.38 23.14
CA CYS A 130 -21.44 21.72 22.58
C CYS A 130 -20.12 21.95 21.84
N PRO A 131 -20.14 22.54 20.64
CA PRO A 131 -18.92 22.86 19.92
C PRO A 131 -18.19 24.03 20.59
N TYR A 132 -16.87 24.11 20.43
CA TYR A 132 -16.11 25.28 20.88
C TYR A 132 -16.32 26.51 19.98
N VAL A 133 -16.53 26.29 18.68
CA VAL A 133 -16.72 27.32 17.65
C VAL A 133 -18.05 27.14 16.92
N THR A 134 -18.53 28.17 16.24
CA THR A 134 -19.77 28.14 15.45
C THR A 134 -19.61 27.45 14.10
N GLU A 135 -18.39 27.34 13.61
CA GLU A 135 -18.06 26.67 12.35
C GLU A 135 -16.66 26.08 12.40
N GLU A 136 -16.48 24.94 11.73
CA GLU A 136 -15.19 24.31 11.44
C GLU A 136 -15.02 24.20 9.92
N TRP A 137 -13.78 24.15 9.44
CA TRP A 137 -13.48 24.12 8.01
C TRP A 137 -12.75 22.82 7.63
N THR A 138 -13.06 22.31 6.44
CA THR A 138 -12.35 21.20 5.81
C THR A 138 -11.82 21.65 4.45
N PHE A 139 -10.56 21.32 4.18
CA PHE A 139 -9.81 21.73 2.99
C PHE A 139 -9.33 20.50 2.23
N THR A 140 -9.86 20.29 1.03
CA THR A 140 -9.57 19.09 0.21
C THR A 140 -8.99 19.50 -1.14
N VAL A 141 -8.02 18.73 -1.62
CA VAL A 141 -7.49 18.81 -2.99
C VAL A 141 -7.93 17.55 -3.74
N ARG A 142 -8.70 17.73 -4.82
CA ARG A 142 -9.07 16.66 -5.74
C ARG A 142 -8.00 16.51 -6.80
N THR A 143 -7.59 15.28 -7.08
CA THR A 143 -6.53 14.95 -8.05
C THR A 143 -6.99 13.83 -8.97
N THR A 144 -6.24 13.57 -10.04
CA THR A 144 -6.48 12.40 -10.90
C THR A 144 -6.29 11.05 -10.18
N LEU A 145 -5.71 11.04 -8.97
CA LEU A 145 -5.40 9.83 -8.18
C LEU A 145 -6.29 9.67 -6.94
N GLY A 146 -7.25 10.57 -6.74
CA GLY A 146 -8.18 10.61 -5.61
C GLY A 146 -8.23 11.97 -4.92
N GLU A 147 -8.96 12.02 -3.81
CA GLU A 147 -9.09 13.21 -2.97
C GLU A 147 -8.11 13.13 -1.79
N TYR A 148 -7.58 14.29 -1.41
CA TYR A 148 -6.63 14.44 -0.31
C TYR A 148 -7.13 15.54 0.62
N ASP A 149 -7.46 15.16 1.85
CA ASP A 149 -7.80 16.12 2.89
C ASP A 149 -6.51 16.74 3.44
N ILE A 150 -6.35 18.03 3.15
CA ILE A 150 -5.18 18.80 3.56
C ILE A 150 -5.30 19.16 5.04
N ALA A 151 -6.50 19.55 5.46
CA ALA A 151 -6.84 19.69 6.85
C ALA A 151 -8.35 19.48 7.03
N GLU A 152 -8.74 18.85 8.13
CA GLU A 152 -10.13 18.55 8.47
C GLU A 152 -10.48 19.19 9.80
N HIS A 153 -11.70 19.71 9.91
CA HIS A 153 -12.22 20.28 11.15
C HIS A 153 -11.34 21.38 11.77
N VAL A 154 -10.63 22.16 10.94
CA VAL A 154 -9.80 23.27 11.45
C VAL A 154 -10.65 24.45 11.85
N PHE A 155 -10.19 25.23 12.82
CA PHE A 155 -10.91 26.44 13.20
C PHE A 155 -10.71 27.57 12.20
N PRO A 156 -11.68 28.49 12.08
CA PRO A 156 -11.49 29.76 11.39
C PRO A 156 -10.28 30.54 11.92
N ASP A 157 -9.80 31.49 11.11
CA ASP A 157 -8.89 32.52 11.60
C ASP A 157 -9.53 33.24 12.80
N HIS A 158 -8.74 33.51 13.84
CA HIS A 158 -9.21 34.12 15.09
C HIS A 158 -10.39 33.36 15.73
N PRO A 159 -10.20 32.10 16.20
CA PRO A 159 -11.29 31.22 16.68
C PRO A 159 -12.16 31.84 17.78
N ASN A 160 -11.59 32.71 18.62
CA ASN A 160 -12.35 33.41 19.65
C ASN A 160 -13.42 34.35 19.11
N GLN A 161 -13.32 34.84 17.86
CA GLN A 161 -14.38 35.63 17.20
C GLN A 161 -15.55 34.74 16.73
N HIS A 162 -15.28 33.44 16.57
CA HIS A 162 -16.22 32.41 16.14
C HIS A 162 -16.63 31.49 17.28
N ARG A 163 -16.43 31.89 18.54
CA ARG A 163 -16.76 31.06 19.70
C ARG A 163 -18.25 30.74 19.78
N TRP A 164 -18.60 29.49 20.11
CA TRP A 164 -19.99 29.08 20.28
C TRP A 164 -20.67 29.82 21.43
N ARG A 165 -19.97 29.98 22.57
CA ARG A 165 -20.43 30.77 23.72
C ARG A 165 -19.76 32.13 23.76
N ALA A 166 -20.56 33.19 23.75
CA ALA A 166 -20.08 34.57 23.70
C ALA A 166 -19.18 34.98 24.89
N TYR A 167 -19.18 34.27 26.02
CA TYR A 167 -18.42 34.62 27.22
C TYR A 167 -17.30 33.64 27.58
N GLU A 168 -17.15 32.55 26.82
CA GLU A 168 -16.12 31.53 27.06
C GLU A 168 -15.11 31.54 25.91
N SER A 169 -13.84 31.80 26.21
CA SER A 169 -12.77 31.69 25.21
C SER A 169 -12.56 30.23 24.82
N VAL A 170 -12.23 29.99 23.55
CA VAL A 170 -11.79 28.67 23.10
C VAL A 170 -10.44 28.37 23.77
N PRO A 171 -10.30 27.23 24.47
CA PRO A 171 -9.05 26.93 25.15
C PRO A 171 -7.87 26.79 24.18
N ASP A 172 -6.70 27.33 24.53
CA ASP A 172 -5.52 27.34 23.65
C ASP A 172 -5.08 25.94 23.21
N TYR A 173 -5.20 24.94 24.08
CA TYR A 173 -4.84 23.55 23.73
C TYR A 173 -5.75 22.98 22.64
N VAL A 174 -7.03 23.38 22.60
CA VAL A 174 -7.97 22.98 21.55
C VAL A 174 -7.63 23.69 20.24
N ILE A 175 -7.30 24.98 20.30
CA ILE A 175 -6.86 25.76 19.13
C ILE A 175 -5.61 25.12 18.51
N GLN A 176 -4.63 24.73 19.33
CA GLN A 176 -3.41 24.08 18.85
C GLN A 176 -3.68 22.71 18.23
N GLN A 177 -4.63 21.95 18.77
CA GLN A 177 -4.99 20.63 18.26
C GLN A 177 -5.81 20.71 16.96
N ALA A 178 -6.70 21.69 16.84
CA ALA A 178 -7.50 21.91 15.64
C ALA A 178 -6.70 22.57 14.51
N GLY A 179 -5.72 23.41 14.87
CA GLY A 179 -5.15 24.35 13.91
C GLY A 179 -6.14 25.46 13.54
N THR A 180 -5.65 26.48 12.86
CA THR A 180 -6.45 27.66 12.49
C THR A 180 -6.16 28.10 11.07
N GLY A 181 -7.20 28.59 10.41
CA GLY A 181 -7.08 29.28 9.13
C GLY A 181 -6.89 28.35 7.95
N ILE A 182 -6.55 28.94 6.81
CA ILE A 182 -6.38 28.22 5.55
C ILE A 182 -4.97 27.60 5.49
N PRO A 183 -4.86 26.26 5.29
CA PRO A 183 -3.56 25.59 5.21
C PRO A 183 -2.68 26.13 4.07
N PRO A 184 -1.37 26.41 4.30
CA PRO A 184 -0.48 26.93 3.27
C PRO A 184 -0.41 26.05 2.01
N PHE A 185 -0.42 24.73 2.18
CA PHE A 185 -0.38 23.78 1.07
C PHE A 185 -1.61 23.89 0.17
N TRP A 186 -2.81 24.00 0.76
CA TRP A 186 -4.06 24.18 0.02
C TRP A 186 -4.06 25.51 -0.76
N THR A 187 -3.58 26.59 -0.13
CA THR A 187 -3.44 27.90 -0.79
C THR A 187 -2.51 27.84 -2.00
N GLN A 188 -1.39 27.11 -1.89
CA GLN A 188 -0.47 26.91 -3.01
C GLN A 188 -1.09 26.08 -4.14
N ALA A 189 -1.83 25.01 -3.81
CA ALA A 189 -2.56 24.21 -4.80
C ALA A 189 -3.64 25.03 -5.50
N LYS A 190 -4.38 25.85 -4.75
CA LYS A 190 -5.35 26.79 -5.30
C LYS A 190 -4.69 27.78 -6.28
N ALA A 191 -3.59 28.42 -5.88
CA ALA A 191 -2.88 29.37 -6.73
C ALA A 191 -2.37 28.74 -8.04
N ARG A 192 -1.88 27.50 -7.97
CA ARG A 192 -1.48 26.70 -9.13
C ARG A 192 -2.63 26.45 -10.09
N LEU A 193 -3.76 25.96 -9.56
CA LEU A 193 -4.96 25.69 -10.36
C LEU A 193 -5.54 26.96 -10.98
N ASP A 194 -5.64 28.05 -10.21
CA ASP A 194 -6.12 29.35 -10.69
C ASP A 194 -5.23 29.90 -11.82
N ALA A 195 -3.92 29.61 -11.78
CA ALA A 195 -2.96 29.97 -12.82
C ALA A 195 -2.96 29.00 -14.04
N GLY A 196 -3.83 27.97 -14.05
CA GLY A 196 -3.84 26.95 -15.10
C GLY A 196 -2.61 26.04 -15.11
N ARG A 197 -1.93 25.93 -13.96
CA ARG A 197 -0.66 25.20 -13.76
C ARG A 197 -0.85 24.18 -12.63
N PRO A 198 -1.68 23.13 -12.83
CA PRO A 198 -1.93 22.13 -11.78
C PRO A 198 -0.60 21.53 -11.31
N GLY A 199 -0.46 21.28 -10.01
CA GLY A 199 0.74 20.66 -9.45
C GLY A 199 0.78 19.13 -9.66
N PRO A 200 1.99 18.54 -9.62
CA PRO A 200 2.17 17.10 -9.77
C PRO A 200 1.76 16.35 -8.51
N VAL A 201 1.15 15.19 -8.71
CA VAL A 201 0.61 14.33 -7.64
C VAL A 201 1.19 12.94 -7.77
N THR A 202 1.74 12.42 -6.67
CA THR A 202 2.25 11.06 -6.55
C THR A 202 1.48 10.29 -5.47
N LYS A 203 1.03 9.08 -5.78
CA LYS A 203 0.37 8.17 -4.85
C LYS A 203 1.08 6.82 -4.83
N ARG A 204 1.15 6.18 -3.65
CA ARG A 204 1.55 4.76 -3.56
C ARG A 204 0.35 3.89 -3.92
N GLY A 205 0.53 3.06 -4.93
CA GLY A 205 -0.39 1.96 -5.26
C GLY A 205 0.33 0.62 -5.08
N SER A 206 -0.43 -0.47 -5.15
CA SER A 206 0.11 -1.82 -5.16
C SER A 206 -0.16 -2.51 -6.49
N TYR A 207 0.70 -3.46 -6.86
CA TYR A 207 0.54 -4.26 -8.07
C TYR A 207 1.22 -5.64 -7.92
N PRO A 208 0.75 -6.66 -8.67
CA PRO A 208 1.40 -7.95 -8.69
C PRO A 208 2.67 -7.92 -9.58
N ASN A 209 3.81 -8.40 -9.05
CA ASN A 209 5.05 -8.61 -9.80
C ASN A 209 5.65 -10.00 -9.54
N TYR A 210 5.58 -10.88 -10.54
CA TYR A 210 6.10 -12.25 -10.44
C TYR A 210 7.62 -12.34 -10.61
N ILE A 211 8.25 -11.36 -11.28
CA ILE A 211 9.70 -11.34 -11.49
C ILE A 211 10.40 -11.01 -10.17
N LEU A 212 9.95 -9.96 -9.49
CA LEU A 212 10.50 -9.59 -8.19
C LEU A 212 10.20 -10.64 -7.11
N ALA A 213 9.03 -11.27 -7.18
CA ALA A 213 8.62 -12.31 -6.25
C ALA A 213 9.41 -13.62 -6.38
N SER A 214 9.88 -13.95 -7.58
CA SER A 214 10.50 -15.25 -7.83
C SER A 214 12.00 -15.24 -7.54
N ASP A 215 12.44 -16.08 -6.61
CA ASP A 215 13.84 -16.14 -6.15
C ASP A 215 14.79 -16.87 -7.09
N LEU A 216 14.25 -17.59 -8.08
CA LEU A 216 15.01 -18.51 -8.93
C LEU A 216 15.08 -18.09 -10.40
N THR A 217 14.58 -16.90 -10.76
CA THR A 217 14.55 -16.50 -12.17
C THR A 217 15.92 -16.03 -12.65
N ILE A 218 16.28 -16.44 -13.86
CA ILE A 218 17.39 -15.86 -14.65
C ILE A 218 17.20 -14.38 -14.98
N LEU A 219 15.99 -13.84 -14.73
CA LEU A 219 15.63 -12.45 -15.01
C LEU A 219 16.06 -11.50 -13.89
N LYS A 220 16.44 -12.02 -12.72
CA LYS A 220 17.02 -11.21 -11.64
C LYS A 220 18.43 -10.80 -12.02
N GLN A 221 18.73 -9.52 -11.84
CA GLN A 221 20.09 -9.03 -11.98
C GLN A 221 20.86 -9.22 -10.68
N TYR A 222 22.09 -9.69 -10.82
CA TYR A 222 23.04 -9.85 -9.74
C TYR A 222 24.28 -9.00 -10.04
N SER A 223 24.87 -8.44 -8.99
CA SER A 223 26.15 -7.72 -9.08
C SER A 223 26.94 -7.95 -7.80
N SER A 224 28.21 -8.35 -7.95
CA SER A 224 29.16 -8.51 -6.84
C SER A 224 29.63 -7.16 -6.29
N ALA A 225 29.40 -6.06 -7.01
CA ALA A 225 29.83 -4.72 -6.62
C ALA A 225 28.92 -4.07 -5.56
N ILE A 226 27.73 -4.63 -5.29
CA ILE A 226 26.74 -4.05 -4.37
C ILE A 226 27.36 -3.81 -2.98
N ASP A 227 28.00 -4.82 -2.39
CA ASP A 227 28.56 -4.68 -1.03
C ASP A 227 29.65 -3.62 -0.95
N ARG A 228 30.48 -3.52 -1.99
CA ARG A 228 31.54 -2.49 -2.09
C ARG A 228 30.92 -1.10 -2.21
N LEU A 229 30.00 -0.90 -3.15
CA LEU A 229 29.38 0.40 -3.41
C LEU A 229 28.48 0.86 -2.26
N LYS A 230 27.77 -0.05 -1.59
CA LYS A 230 27.01 0.25 -0.35
C LYS A 230 27.93 0.73 0.77
N LYS A 231 29.06 0.04 0.99
CA LYS A 231 30.06 0.46 2.00
C LYS A 231 30.63 1.84 1.71
N GLN A 232 30.80 2.17 0.43
CA GLN A 232 31.25 3.50 -0.02
C GLN A 232 30.12 4.55 -0.05
N ARG A 233 28.88 4.18 0.29
CA ARG A 233 27.68 5.06 0.23
C ARG A 233 27.42 5.64 -1.17
N LEU A 234 27.74 4.87 -2.21
CA LEU A 234 27.55 5.26 -3.60
C LEU A 234 26.21 4.79 -4.18
N LEU A 235 25.52 3.86 -3.50
CA LEU A 235 24.19 3.40 -3.89
C LEU A 235 23.13 4.16 -3.08
N PRO A 236 22.33 5.05 -3.72
CA PRO A 236 21.24 5.73 -3.03
C PRO A 236 20.15 4.75 -2.65
N ASP A 237 19.45 5.05 -1.56
CA ASP A 237 18.26 4.31 -1.16
C ASP A 237 17.07 4.68 -2.05
N ILE A 238 16.22 3.70 -2.38
CA ILE A 238 15.01 3.99 -3.14
C ILE A 238 14.05 4.79 -2.28
N SER A 239 13.46 5.85 -2.85
CA SER A 239 12.43 6.61 -2.14
C SER A 239 11.21 5.74 -1.91
N THR A 240 10.78 5.61 -0.65
CA THR A 240 9.66 4.74 -0.25
C THR A 240 8.41 5.52 0.22
N GLY A 241 8.56 6.81 0.49
CA GLY A 241 7.54 7.65 1.12
C GLY A 241 6.93 8.68 0.18
N VAL A 242 5.72 9.10 0.54
CA VAL A 242 5.10 10.31 0.03
C VAL A 242 5.10 11.33 1.17
N HIS A 243 5.50 12.56 0.89
CA HIS A 243 5.49 13.68 1.83
C HIS A 243 4.58 14.80 1.32
N SER A 244 4.28 15.78 2.18
CA SER A 244 3.46 16.94 1.80
C SER A 244 2.21 16.53 1.01
N TYR A 245 1.47 15.56 1.56
CA TYR A 245 0.25 14.92 1.02
C TYR A 245 0.45 14.02 -0.21
N TYR A 246 1.19 14.47 -1.23
CA TYR A 246 1.34 13.72 -2.49
C TYR A 246 2.64 13.99 -3.27
N LEU A 247 3.70 14.44 -2.60
CA LEU A 247 5.01 14.62 -3.22
C LEU A 247 5.96 13.47 -2.90
N ALA A 248 6.93 13.20 -3.78
CA ALA A 248 7.93 12.15 -3.57
C ALA A 248 9.27 12.54 -4.19
N GLU A 249 10.35 12.35 -3.43
CA GLU A 249 11.71 12.57 -3.91
C GLU A 249 12.13 11.43 -4.86
N LYS A 250 12.57 11.77 -6.07
CA LYS A 250 12.95 10.80 -7.12
C LYS A 250 14.25 11.16 -7.84
N VAL A 251 14.90 12.26 -7.43
CA VAL A 251 16.26 12.62 -7.84
C VAL A 251 17.22 12.32 -6.70
N HIS A 252 18.34 11.67 -7.00
CA HIS A 252 19.40 11.37 -6.04
C HIS A 252 20.74 11.92 -6.55
N PHE A 253 21.47 12.62 -5.68
CA PHE A 253 22.82 13.10 -5.96
C PHE A 253 23.84 12.27 -5.19
N ILE A 254 24.84 11.73 -5.91
CA ILE A 254 25.88 10.87 -5.34
C ILE A 254 27.25 11.50 -5.58
N GLY A 255 28.07 11.56 -4.52
CA GLY A 255 29.42 12.11 -4.59
C GLY A 255 29.50 13.64 -4.58
N TYR A 256 28.37 14.35 -4.65
CA TYR A 256 28.30 15.81 -4.49
C TYR A 256 26.87 16.27 -4.10
N GLN A 257 26.72 17.56 -3.81
CA GLN A 257 25.42 18.21 -3.56
C GLN A 257 25.15 19.26 -4.64
N SER A 258 23.94 19.27 -5.19
CA SER A 258 23.48 20.31 -6.10
C SER A 258 22.76 21.42 -5.34
N ASP A 259 23.07 22.67 -5.68
CA ASP A 259 22.36 23.87 -5.25
C ASP A 259 20.95 23.98 -5.86
N GLN A 260 20.66 23.21 -6.89
CA GLN A 260 19.38 23.17 -7.61
C GLN A 260 18.53 21.94 -7.27
N ASN A 261 18.77 21.26 -6.13
CA ASN A 261 18.05 20.03 -5.78
C ASN A 261 16.52 20.20 -5.83
N GLU A 262 15.97 21.29 -5.29
CA GLU A 262 14.53 21.54 -5.33
C GLU A 262 14.01 21.67 -6.77
N THR A 263 14.72 22.39 -7.64
CA THR A 263 14.39 22.52 -9.06
C THR A 263 14.41 21.16 -9.75
N TRP A 264 15.44 20.34 -9.49
CA TRP A 264 15.54 18.99 -10.04
C TRP A 264 14.35 18.11 -9.64
N GLN A 265 14.01 18.06 -8.35
CA GLN A 265 12.86 17.29 -7.86
C GLN A 265 11.56 17.80 -8.51
N LYS A 266 11.33 19.11 -8.49
CA LYS A 266 10.12 19.74 -9.04
C LYS A 266 9.96 19.46 -10.53
N THR A 267 11.01 19.64 -11.33
CA THR A 267 10.96 19.40 -12.78
C THR A 267 10.70 17.92 -13.08
N LEU A 268 11.37 17.01 -12.36
CA LEU A 268 11.13 15.57 -12.51
C LEU A 268 9.69 15.20 -12.15
N MET A 269 9.12 15.79 -11.10
CA MET A 269 7.75 15.54 -10.68
C MET A 269 6.73 16.00 -11.72
N TYR A 270 6.91 17.17 -12.33
CA TYR A 270 6.08 17.63 -13.44
C TYR A 270 6.20 16.74 -14.69
N LEU A 271 7.41 16.27 -15.00
CA LEU A 271 7.56 15.28 -16.08
C LEU A 271 6.83 13.97 -15.73
N ASN A 272 6.89 13.53 -14.48
CA ASN A 272 6.17 12.34 -14.02
C ASN A 272 4.65 12.51 -14.04
N GLU A 273 4.13 13.71 -13.76
CA GLU A 273 2.72 14.05 -13.98
C GLU A 273 2.30 13.81 -15.43
N GLU A 274 3.16 14.07 -16.42
CA GLU A 274 2.85 13.79 -17.82
C GLU A 274 2.96 12.30 -18.16
N ILE A 275 4.00 11.62 -17.65
CA ILE A 275 4.29 10.22 -17.94
C ILE A 275 3.23 9.31 -17.30
N GLY A 276 2.75 9.62 -16.10
CA GLY A 276 1.85 8.76 -15.33
C GLY A 276 0.52 8.46 -16.03
N PRO A 277 -0.32 9.46 -16.34
CA PRO A 277 -1.61 9.26 -16.98
C PRO A 277 -1.51 8.74 -18.41
N LYS A 278 -0.44 9.10 -19.15
CA LYS A 278 -0.29 8.74 -20.57
C LYS A 278 0.36 7.38 -20.78
N LEU A 279 1.42 7.10 -20.04
CA LEU A 279 2.28 5.93 -20.26
C LEU A 279 2.36 4.99 -19.05
N PHE A 280 1.74 5.35 -17.91
CA PHE A 280 1.82 4.61 -16.65
C PHE A 280 3.25 4.38 -16.15
N GLY A 281 4.17 5.28 -16.51
CA GLY A 281 5.58 5.23 -16.12
C GLY A 281 5.88 6.08 -14.89
N ASP A 282 7.09 5.88 -14.38
CA ASP A 282 7.63 6.66 -13.26
C ASP A 282 9.15 6.79 -13.38
N LEU A 283 9.60 8.01 -13.63
CA LEU A 283 10.99 8.35 -13.85
C LEU A 283 11.70 8.66 -12.52
N HIS A 284 12.88 8.08 -12.36
CA HIS A 284 13.85 8.34 -11.31
C HIS A 284 15.17 8.80 -11.94
N LEU A 285 15.85 9.71 -11.26
CA LEU A 285 17.17 10.18 -11.66
C LEU A 285 18.21 9.90 -10.58
N VAL A 286 19.38 9.45 -11.02
CA VAL A 286 20.57 9.34 -10.15
C VAL A 286 21.73 10.07 -10.81
N ILE A 287 22.15 11.19 -10.22
CA ILE A 287 23.21 12.04 -10.77
C ILE A 287 24.48 11.81 -9.94
N VAL A 288 25.55 11.35 -10.60
CA VAL A 288 26.77 10.86 -9.94
C VAL A 288 27.96 11.74 -10.30
N GLY A 289 28.57 12.35 -9.28
CA GLY A 289 29.82 13.13 -9.37
C GLY A 289 31.06 12.38 -8.87
N ASP A 290 30.92 11.12 -8.47
CA ASP A 290 32.03 10.34 -7.89
C ASP A 290 32.96 9.77 -8.97
N GLN A 291 34.27 9.99 -8.81
CA GLN A 291 35.28 9.57 -9.78
C GLN A 291 35.33 8.05 -9.96
N SER A 292 35.19 7.28 -8.89
CA SER A 292 35.27 5.80 -8.95
C SER A 292 34.12 5.19 -9.74
N VAL A 293 32.95 5.85 -9.71
CA VAL A 293 31.79 5.48 -10.52
C VAL A 293 31.96 5.94 -11.97
N ASN A 294 32.45 7.16 -12.17
CA ASN A 294 32.68 7.72 -13.50
C ASN A 294 33.67 6.92 -14.35
N ASP A 295 34.56 6.13 -13.73
CA ASP A 295 35.49 5.27 -14.43
C ASP A 295 34.90 3.90 -14.79
N ASN A 296 33.79 3.47 -14.17
CA ASN A 296 33.10 2.20 -14.45
C ASN A 296 31.56 2.34 -14.42
N PRO A 297 30.96 3.12 -15.34
CA PRO A 297 29.52 3.43 -15.31
C PRO A 297 28.61 2.21 -15.49
N ASP A 298 29.05 1.22 -16.28
CA ASP A 298 28.29 -0.02 -16.52
C ASP A 298 28.19 -0.89 -15.25
N GLU A 299 29.30 -1.09 -14.54
CA GLU A 299 29.32 -1.85 -13.28
C GLU A 299 28.41 -1.18 -12.24
N TYR A 300 28.49 0.15 -12.13
CA TYR A 300 27.66 0.92 -11.21
C TYR A 300 26.16 0.82 -11.55
N SER A 301 25.78 1.06 -12.81
CA SER A 301 24.36 1.02 -13.22
C SER A 301 23.76 -0.38 -13.05
N GLN A 302 24.51 -1.44 -13.37
CA GLN A 302 24.11 -2.82 -13.10
C GLN A 302 23.96 -3.09 -11.59
N ALA A 303 24.91 -2.61 -10.78
CA ALA A 303 24.83 -2.74 -9.32
C ALA A 303 23.63 -1.99 -8.73
N LEU A 304 23.34 -0.78 -9.22
CA LEU A 304 22.19 0.01 -8.81
C LEU A 304 20.87 -0.68 -9.16
N LYS A 305 20.74 -1.17 -10.39
CA LYS A 305 19.55 -1.94 -10.81
C LYS A 305 19.36 -3.17 -9.92
N ALA A 306 20.41 -3.96 -9.72
CA ALA A 306 20.36 -5.14 -8.86
C ALA A 306 20.04 -4.78 -7.40
N TYR A 307 20.61 -3.69 -6.88
CA TYR A 307 20.36 -3.20 -5.52
C TYR A 307 18.91 -2.76 -5.33
N TRP A 308 18.35 -1.94 -6.22
CA TRP A 308 16.98 -1.45 -6.12
C TRP A 308 15.93 -2.54 -6.41
N GLN A 309 16.25 -3.55 -7.22
CA GLN A 309 15.37 -4.71 -7.44
C GLN A 309 15.48 -5.77 -6.33
N ASN A 310 16.38 -5.60 -5.36
CA ASN A 310 16.60 -6.58 -4.31
C ASN A 310 15.47 -6.57 -3.27
N ARG A 311 14.54 -7.53 -3.40
CA ARG A 311 13.43 -7.76 -2.45
C ARG A 311 13.89 -8.02 -1.02
N HIS A 312 15.06 -8.61 -0.78
CA HIS A 312 15.54 -8.85 0.59
C HIS A 312 15.93 -7.56 1.31
N ILE A 313 16.26 -6.51 0.55
CA ILE A 313 16.62 -5.19 1.10
C ILE A 313 15.37 -4.31 1.15
N TRP A 314 14.61 -4.26 0.06
CA TRP A 314 13.51 -3.29 -0.12
C TRP A 314 12.12 -3.84 0.15
N GLY A 315 11.97 -5.15 0.32
CA GLY A 315 10.67 -5.80 0.51
C GLY A 315 9.71 -5.47 -0.65
N GLU A 316 8.53 -5.00 -0.30
CA GLU A 316 7.49 -4.58 -1.25
C GLU A 316 7.86 -3.28 -2.00
N ASN A 317 8.86 -2.53 -1.53
CA ASN A 317 9.30 -1.27 -2.14
C ASN A 317 10.42 -1.44 -3.17
N ALA A 318 10.78 -2.68 -3.53
CA ALA A 318 11.72 -2.92 -4.62
C ALA A 318 11.28 -2.22 -5.92
N LEU A 319 12.24 -1.83 -6.76
CA LEU A 319 12.02 -1.03 -7.96
C LEU A 319 10.87 -1.58 -8.80
N MET A 320 9.85 -0.74 -9.01
CA MET A 320 8.66 -1.20 -9.69
C MET A 320 8.88 -1.44 -11.19
N LYS A 321 8.04 -2.27 -11.78
CA LYS A 321 8.16 -2.65 -13.21
C LYS A 321 8.17 -1.47 -14.18
N ASN A 322 7.36 -0.44 -13.92
CA ASN A 322 7.21 0.70 -14.83
C ASN A 322 8.14 1.85 -14.47
N ALA A 323 9.07 1.63 -13.54
CA ALA A 323 10.10 2.60 -13.25
C ALA A 323 11.06 2.71 -14.44
N ILE A 324 11.38 3.95 -14.80
CA ILE A 324 12.46 4.33 -15.70
C ILE A 324 13.50 4.95 -14.81
N VAL A 325 14.72 4.42 -14.80
CA VAL A 325 15.82 4.99 -14.02
C VAL A 325 16.87 5.48 -15.00
N VAL A 326 17.23 6.75 -14.89
CA VAL A 326 18.32 7.35 -15.67
C VAL A 326 19.42 7.78 -14.71
N VAL A 327 20.59 7.19 -14.90
CA VAL A 327 21.83 7.48 -14.19
C VAL A 327 22.67 8.41 -15.07
N ILE A 328 23.12 9.52 -14.51
CA ILE A 328 23.85 10.55 -15.24
C ILE A 328 25.17 10.79 -14.52
N GLY A 329 26.27 10.57 -15.21
CA GLY A 329 27.60 10.87 -14.70
C GLY A 329 28.05 12.28 -15.04
N THR A 330 28.71 12.92 -14.09
CA THR A 330 29.38 14.21 -14.27
C THR A 330 30.74 14.19 -13.60
N ARG A 331 31.75 14.82 -14.22
CA ARG A 331 33.10 14.97 -13.63
C ARG A 331 33.31 16.35 -13.00
N ASP A 332 32.51 17.34 -13.38
CA ASP A 332 32.65 18.75 -13.00
C ASP A 332 31.41 19.33 -12.31
N GLY A 333 30.32 18.55 -12.19
CA GLY A 333 29.03 18.98 -11.66
C GLY A 333 28.23 19.87 -12.62
N LYS A 334 28.69 20.05 -13.86
CA LYS A 334 28.13 21.02 -14.83
C LYS A 334 27.84 20.42 -16.20
N THR A 335 28.57 19.39 -16.59
CA THR A 335 28.45 18.73 -17.88
C THR A 335 28.19 17.25 -17.73
N ILE A 336 27.44 16.69 -18.68
CA ILE A 336 27.15 15.27 -18.76
C ILE A 336 28.38 14.58 -19.35
N SER A 337 28.92 13.61 -18.62
CA SER A 337 30.05 12.78 -19.06
C SER A 337 29.59 11.46 -19.68
N TRP A 338 28.49 10.89 -19.15
CA TRP A 338 27.87 9.66 -19.65
C TRP A 338 26.47 9.53 -19.07
N THR A 339 25.66 8.67 -19.68
CA THR A 339 24.35 8.28 -19.16
C THR A 339 24.16 6.76 -19.23
N ARG A 340 23.39 6.22 -18.28
CA ARG A 340 22.91 4.85 -18.28
C ARG A 340 21.45 4.82 -17.86
N ALA A 341 20.62 4.14 -18.62
CA ALA A 341 19.21 3.98 -18.35
C ALA A 341 18.86 2.51 -18.21
N PHE A 342 17.88 2.23 -17.36
CA PHE A 342 17.27 0.92 -17.26
C PHE A 342 15.84 1.03 -16.76
N THR A 343 15.05 -0.01 -17.02
CA THR A 343 13.70 -0.13 -16.46
C THR A 343 13.66 -1.20 -15.37
N GLY A 344 12.58 -1.20 -14.60
CA GLY A 344 12.27 -2.27 -13.65
C GLY A 344 11.95 -3.62 -14.33
N MET A 345 11.84 -3.66 -15.66
CA MET A 345 11.61 -4.88 -16.43
C MET A 345 12.91 -5.40 -17.06
N PRO A 346 13.02 -6.72 -17.29
CA PRO A 346 14.19 -7.31 -17.92
C PRO A 346 14.19 -7.12 -19.45
N LEU A 347 13.02 -6.95 -20.07
CA LEU A 347 12.83 -6.79 -21.52
C LEU A 347 11.80 -5.69 -21.79
N GLY A 348 11.86 -5.10 -22.98
CA GLY A 348 11.04 -3.99 -23.44
C GLY A 348 11.72 -2.64 -23.22
N ASN A 349 11.47 -1.71 -24.14
CA ASN A 349 12.03 -0.35 -24.18
C ASN A 349 13.52 -0.30 -24.50
N GLU A 350 14.04 -1.29 -25.24
CA GLU A 350 15.45 -1.39 -25.64
C GLU A 350 15.89 -0.14 -26.40
N THR A 351 15.12 0.29 -27.42
CA THR A 351 15.42 1.49 -28.21
C THR A 351 15.41 2.77 -27.37
N MET A 352 14.47 2.90 -26.43
CA MET A 352 14.46 4.02 -25.48
C MET A 352 15.73 4.04 -24.62
N ILE A 353 16.12 2.87 -24.10
CA ILE A 353 17.32 2.72 -23.26
C ILE A 353 18.57 3.04 -24.07
N GLU A 354 18.68 2.57 -25.32
CA GLU A 354 19.79 2.88 -26.22
C GLU A 354 19.92 4.38 -26.47
N ASP A 355 18.82 5.06 -26.80
CA ASP A 355 18.81 6.51 -27.03
C ASP A 355 19.19 7.28 -25.75
N LEU A 356 18.67 6.87 -24.59
CA LEU A 356 19.05 7.47 -23.31
C LEU A 356 20.52 7.22 -22.94
N ASN A 357 21.11 6.09 -23.33
CA ASN A 357 22.52 5.74 -23.08
C ASN A 357 23.50 6.44 -24.02
N ALA A 358 23.02 6.93 -25.17
CA ALA A 358 23.86 7.57 -26.18
C ALA A 358 24.32 8.99 -25.77
N VAL A 359 23.81 9.56 -24.68
CA VAL A 359 24.17 10.92 -24.24
C VAL A 359 25.49 10.93 -23.49
N HIS A 360 26.48 11.58 -24.09
CA HIS A 360 27.83 11.72 -23.52
C HIS A 360 28.33 13.18 -23.53
N SER A 361 27.42 14.14 -23.73
CA SER A 361 27.73 15.57 -23.71
C SER A 361 26.47 16.39 -23.45
N GLY A 362 26.63 17.67 -23.10
CA GLY A 362 25.53 18.59 -22.79
C GLY A 362 25.62 19.16 -21.38
N THR A 363 24.81 20.17 -21.11
CA THR A 363 24.77 20.82 -19.79
C THR A 363 23.97 19.96 -18.81
N LEU A 364 24.50 19.79 -17.60
CA LEU A 364 23.82 19.10 -16.52
C LEU A 364 22.83 20.04 -15.82
N THR A 365 21.70 20.32 -16.48
CA THR A 365 20.61 21.13 -15.91
C THR A 365 19.26 20.42 -16.02
N PRO A 366 18.32 20.70 -15.10
CA PRO A 366 16.95 20.18 -15.20
C PRO A 366 16.31 20.51 -16.55
N GLU A 367 16.51 21.72 -17.07
CA GLU A 367 15.87 22.20 -18.29
C GLU A 367 16.35 21.46 -19.53
N PHE A 368 17.65 21.19 -19.62
CA PHE A 368 18.23 20.46 -20.76
C PHE A 368 17.78 18.98 -20.76
N LEU A 369 17.75 18.35 -19.59
CA LEU A 369 17.47 16.92 -19.48
C LEU A 369 15.98 16.59 -19.40
N LEU A 370 15.22 17.30 -18.56
CA LEU A 370 13.82 16.99 -18.25
C LEU A 370 12.84 17.91 -18.96
N GLY A 371 13.28 19.13 -19.28
CA GLY A 371 12.46 20.16 -19.90
C GLY A 371 12.18 21.34 -18.99
N THR A 372 11.48 22.34 -19.53
CA THR A 372 11.22 23.60 -18.84
C THR A 372 10.07 23.47 -17.86
N LEU A 373 10.25 24.00 -16.65
CA LEU A 373 9.18 24.03 -15.65
C LEU A 373 7.93 24.76 -16.18
N PRO A 374 6.72 24.24 -15.88
CA PRO A 374 5.44 24.88 -16.19
C PRO A 374 5.34 26.37 -15.82
N GLU A 375 5.97 26.75 -14.71
CA GLU A 375 5.96 28.13 -14.22
C GLU A 375 6.66 29.11 -15.16
N ASN A 376 7.62 28.61 -15.94
CA ASN A 376 8.43 29.35 -16.90
C ASN A 376 7.85 29.28 -18.33
N LEU A 377 6.78 28.51 -18.54
CA LEU A 377 6.08 28.45 -19.83
C LEU A 377 5.01 29.54 -19.93
N GLN A 378 4.92 30.19 -21.10
CA GLN A 378 3.75 30.98 -21.46
C GLN A 378 2.60 30.02 -21.79
N ILE A 379 1.56 30.01 -20.96
CA ILE A 379 0.42 29.11 -21.13
C ILE A 379 -0.73 29.88 -21.74
N ASP A 380 -1.31 29.32 -22.79
CA ASP A 380 -2.60 29.74 -23.33
C ASP A 380 -3.71 29.10 -22.47
N PRO A 381 -4.49 29.88 -21.70
CA PRO A 381 -5.54 29.36 -20.83
C PRO A 381 -6.65 28.61 -21.57
N SER A 382 -6.74 28.76 -22.90
CA SER A 382 -7.77 28.13 -23.74
C SER A 382 -7.43 26.70 -24.16
N LYS A 383 -6.20 26.24 -23.95
CA LYS A 383 -5.78 24.86 -24.26
C LYS A 383 -5.76 24.03 -22.98
N LYS A 384 -6.40 22.84 -23.01
CA LYS A 384 -6.36 21.85 -21.92
C LYS A 384 -4.92 21.65 -21.44
N PRO A 385 -4.70 21.44 -20.13
CA PRO A 385 -3.37 21.58 -19.55
C PRO A 385 -2.40 20.55 -20.13
N PHE A 386 -1.22 21.07 -20.50
CA PHE A 386 0.06 20.38 -20.45
C PHE A 386 0.29 19.20 -21.40
N ILE A 387 0.42 19.54 -22.68
CA ILE A 387 1.53 19.01 -23.46
C ILE A 387 2.34 20.23 -23.89
N GLY A 388 3.48 20.45 -23.27
CA GLY A 388 4.49 21.34 -23.85
C GLY A 388 4.98 20.70 -25.13
N VAL A 389 4.25 20.86 -26.25
CA VAL A 389 4.62 20.36 -27.58
C VAL A 389 5.97 20.94 -28.04
N ASN A 390 6.43 22.01 -27.38
CA ASN A 390 7.68 22.71 -27.65
C ASN A 390 8.78 22.50 -26.57
N ASP A 391 8.64 21.51 -25.68
CA ASP A 391 9.62 21.30 -24.62
C ASP A 391 10.88 20.56 -25.12
N SER A 392 12.06 21.11 -24.80
CA SER A 392 13.36 20.68 -25.33
C SER A 392 14.04 19.59 -24.51
N GLY A 393 13.46 19.18 -23.38
CA GLY A 393 14.07 18.21 -22.46
C GLY A 393 14.40 16.89 -23.14
N PHE A 394 15.67 16.52 -23.20
CA PHE A 394 16.13 15.33 -23.91
C PHE A 394 15.41 14.04 -23.44
N ILE A 395 15.39 13.77 -22.13
CA ILE A 395 14.77 12.58 -21.55
C ILE A 395 13.28 12.55 -21.86
N LYS A 396 12.60 13.69 -21.75
CA LYS A 396 11.18 13.81 -22.09
C LYS A 396 10.92 13.45 -23.55
N ARG A 397 11.69 14.02 -24.48
CA ARG A 397 11.54 13.75 -25.92
C ARG A 397 11.74 12.28 -26.24
N THR A 398 12.72 11.62 -25.64
CA THR A 398 12.98 10.19 -25.82
C THR A 398 11.84 9.34 -25.24
N ILE A 399 11.45 9.56 -23.98
CA ILE A 399 10.38 8.77 -23.32
C ILE A 399 9.04 8.87 -24.07
N PHE A 400 8.71 10.05 -24.61
CA PHE A 400 7.49 10.24 -25.39
C PHE A 400 7.64 9.92 -26.88
N GLY A 401 8.83 9.49 -27.33
CA GLY A 401 9.13 9.18 -28.72
C GLY A 401 8.89 10.35 -29.68
N LEU A 402 9.12 11.58 -29.23
CA LEU A 402 8.89 12.79 -30.03
C LEU A 402 9.88 12.92 -31.19
N ASP A 403 11.11 12.44 -31.00
CA ASP A 403 12.13 12.36 -32.04
C ASP A 403 12.06 11.03 -32.81
N ARG A 404 11.74 9.95 -32.09
CA ARG A 404 11.73 8.58 -32.59
C ARG A 404 10.58 7.81 -31.96
N SER A 405 9.55 7.51 -32.74
CA SER A 405 8.34 6.85 -32.22
C SER A 405 8.60 5.44 -31.67
N ASP A 406 9.62 4.74 -32.19
CA ASP A 406 10.06 3.42 -31.73
C ASP A 406 10.80 3.47 -30.38
N ALA A 407 11.28 4.65 -29.96
CA ALA A 407 11.89 4.88 -28.66
C ALA A 407 10.87 5.25 -27.56
N THR A 408 9.57 5.31 -27.87
CA THR A 408 8.54 5.62 -26.89
C THR A 408 8.54 4.62 -25.74
N PHE A 409 8.36 5.09 -24.52
CA PHE A 409 8.18 4.20 -23.38
C PHE A 409 6.85 3.44 -23.49
N HIS A 410 6.96 2.12 -23.44
CA HIS A 410 5.87 1.17 -23.41
C HIS A 410 5.84 0.43 -22.08
N ARG A 411 4.66 0.47 -21.45
CA ARG A 411 4.37 -0.35 -20.27
C ARG A 411 4.40 -1.83 -20.63
N VAL A 412 5.22 -2.60 -19.93
CA VAL A 412 5.29 -4.06 -20.14
C VAL A 412 4.15 -4.76 -19.38
N SER A 413 3.48 -5.70 -20.05
CA SER A 413 2.40 -6.50 -19.45
C SER A 413 2.93 -7.69 -18.65
N MET A 414 2.46 -7.85 -17.41
CA MET A 414 2.70 -9.08 -16.64
C MET A 414 1.90 -10.27 -17.19
N GLY A 415 0.79 -10.00 -17.89
CA GLY A 415 -0.13 -11.01 -18.41
C GLY A 415 0.05 -11.36 -19.89
N GLY A 416 0.96 -10.69 -20.61
CA GLY A 416 1.14 -10.83 -22.05
C GLY A 416 0.13 -10.02 -22.89
N HIS A 417 -1.10 -9.88 -22.39
CA HIS A 417 -2.10 -8.95 -22.94
C HIS A 417 -2.70 -8.13 -21.78
N SER A 418 -2.64 -6.80 -21.85
CA SER A 418 -3.33 -5.93 -20.89
C SER A 418 -4.41 -5.13 -21.62
N PRO A 419 -5.65 -5.08 -21.10
CA PRO A 419 -6.68 -4.17 -21.60
C PRO A 419 -6.24 -2.70 -21.62
N THR A 420 -5.24 -2.35 -20.80
CA THR A 420 -4.66 -1.01 -20.67
C THR A 420 -3.43 -0.78 -21.58
N GLY A 421 -3.30 -1.48 -22.71
CA GLY A 421 -2.26 -1.24 -23.71
C GLY A 421 -0.84 -1.71 -23.38
N GLY A 422 -0.69 -2.67 -22.46
CA GLY A 422 0.63 -3.22 -22.11
C GLY A 422 1.12 -4.27 -23.12
N ILE A 423 2.38 -4.17 -23.54
CA ILE A 423 3.01 -5.02 -24.57
C ILE A 423 3.99 -6.01 -23.89
N GLY A 424 4.22 -7.19 -24.48
CA GLY A 424 5.30 -8.09 -24.07
C GLY A 424 4.91 -9.57 -23.95
N PRO A 425 5.86 -10.47 -23.69
CA PRO A 425 5.64 -11.93 -23.70
C PRO A 425 4.74 -12.43 -22.55
N GLY A 426 4.56 -11.62 -21.51
CA GLY A 426 3.87 -12.00 -20.29
C GLY A 426 4.73 -12.89 -19.38
N TYR A 427 4.54 -12.71 -18.07
CA TYR A 427 5.34 -13.37 -17.04
C TYR A 427 4.46 -14.19 -16.07
N LEU A 428 3.24 -14.54 -16.51
CA LEU A 428 2.31 -15.34 -15.71
C LEU A 428 2.86 -16.73 -15.38
N TYR A 429 3.72 -17.30 -16.23
CA TYR A 429 4.33 -18.60 -16.00
C TYR A 429 5.16 -18.62 -14.69
N LEU A 430 5.79 -17.50 -14.34
CA LEU A 430 6.55 -17.36 -13.09
C LEU A 430 5.68 -17.53 -11.84
N LYS A 431 4.36 -17.29 -11.94
CA LYS A 431 3.44 -17.50 -10.81
C LYS A 431 3.46 -18.96 -10.33
N ASN A 432 3.68 -19.91 -11.23
CA ASN A 432 3.74 -21.34 -10.90
C ASN A 432 5.07 -21.75 -10.25
N GLU A 433 6.11 -20.93 -10.35
CA GLU A 433 7.41 -21.15 -9.73
C GLU A 433 7.48 -20.63 -8.28
N LEU A 434 6.52 -19.78 -7.90
CA LEU A 434 6.47 -19.19 -6.58
C LEU A 434 6.10 -20.21 -5.51
N ARG A 435 6.81 -20.14 -4.38
CA ARG A 435 6.54 -20.93 -3.19
C ARG A 435 6.32 -20.00 -1.99
N PRO A 436 5.44 -20.37 -1.05
CA PRO A 436 5.41 -19.73 0.26
C PRO A 436 6.79 -19.79 0.92
N ASN A 437 7.13 -18.77 1.69
CA ASN A 437 8.34 -18.83 2.52
C ASN A 437 8.13 -19.81 3.71
N PRO A 438 9.19 -20.25 4.39
CA PRO A 438 9.06 -21.23 5.49
C PRO A 438 8.12 -20.78 6.62
N SER A 439 8.09 -19.47 6.92
CA SER A 439 7.18 -18.92 7.94
C SER A 439 5.71 -19.03 7.51
N GLN A 440 5.40 -18.71 6.25
CA GLN A 440 4.07 -18.86 5.68
C GLN A 440 3.66 -20.33 5.62
N GLU A 441 4.56 -21.24 5.23
CA GLU A 441 4.29 -22.68 5.29
C GLU A 441 3.89 -23.13 6.70
N ASN A 442 4.59 -22.66 7.74
CA ASN A 442 4.26 -22.96 9.12
C ASN A 442 2.90 -22.38 9.54
N TRP A 443 2.55 -21.17 9.12
CA TRP A 443 1.23 -20.60 9.37
C TRP A 443 0.11 -21.38 8.68
N ILE A 444 0.32 -21.81 7.44
CA ILE A 444 -0.62 -22.67 6.71
C ILE A 444 -0.82 -23.98 7.48
N LEU A 445 0.26 -24.59 7.97
CA LEU A 445 0.19 -25.81 8.79
C LEU A 445 -0.56 -25.56 10.10
N PHE A 446 -0.26 -24.47 10.81
CA PHE A 446 -0.90 -24.12 12.08
C PHE A 446 -2.42 -23.99 11.91
N PHE A 447 -2.88 -23.19 10.94
CA PHE A 447 -4.31 -23.04 10.67
C PHE A 447 -4.92 -24.33 10.13
N GLY A 448 -4.20 -25.07 9.29
CA GLY A 448 -4.63 -26.38 8.80
C GLY A 448 -4.92 -27.34 9.95
N ILE A 449 -4.04 -27.42 10.94
CA ILE A 449 -4.23 -28.22 12.16
C ILE A 449 -5.39 -27.67 12.98
N LEU A 450 -5.45 -26.36 13.24
CA LEU A 450 -6.51 -25.75 14.03
C LEU A 450 -7.90 -26.05 13.48
N PHE A 451 -8.12 -25.83 12.17
CA PHE A 451 -9.40 -26.11 11.53
C PHE A 451 -9.70 -27.60 11.46
N SER A 452 -8.69 -28.44 11.22
CA SER A 452 -8.89 -29.89 11.17
C SER A 452 -9.16 -30.48 12.56
N SER A 453 -8.63 -29.87 13.63
CA SER A 453 -8.90 -30.29 15.01
C SER A 453 -10.34 -30.06 15.45
N ILE A 454 -11.09 -29.19 14.77
CA ILE A 454 -12.54 -29.05 14.99
C ILE A 454 -13.26 -30.39 14.75
N ILE A 455 -12.80 -31.21 13.80
CA ILE A 455 -13.39 -32.54 13.56
C ILE A 455 -13.25 -33.44 14.79
N TRP A 456 -12.15 -33.34 15.54
CA TRP A 456 -11.97 -34.12 16.76
C TRP A 456 -12.85 -33.62 17.90
N VAL A 457 -13.05 -32.30 17.99
CA VAL A 457 -14.02 -31.73 18.93
C VAL A 457 -15.43 -32.19 18.58
N ILE A 458 -15.83 -32.10 17.32
CA ILE A 458 -17.13 -32.58 16.86
C ILE A 458 -17.26 -34.09 17.14
N ALA A 459 -16.27 -34.92 16.80
CA ALA A 459 -16.33 -36.36 17.05
C ALA A 459 -16.40 -36.72 18.55
N ALA A 460 -15.85 -35.88 19.43
CA ALA A 460 -15.93 -36.08 20.87
C ALA A 460 -17.26 -35.65 21.50
N PHE A 461 -17.94 -34.65 20.92
CA PHE A 461 -19.15 -34.05 21.48
C PHE A 461 -20.45 -34.41 20.74
N LEU A 462 -20.35 -34.77 19.46
CA LEU A 462 -21.46 -35.13 18.59
C LEU A 462 -21.22 -36.59 18.13
N ASP A 463 -21.85 -37.54 18.82
CA ASP A 463 -21.84 -38.98 18.51
C ASP A 463 -22.10 -39.17 16.99
N PHE A 464 -21.11 -39.68 16.25
CA PHE A 464 -21.25 -40.01 14.83
C PHE A 464 -21.63 -41.48 14.63
N ASP A 465 -21.75 -42.27 15.71
CA ASP A 465 -22.20 -43.67 15.64
C ASP A 465 -23.71 -43.78 15.36
N PRO A 466 -24.12 -44.27 14.17
CA PRO A 466 -25.53 -44.49 13.87
C PRO A 466 -26.23 -45.47 14.82
N LYS A 467 -25.50 -46.35 15.54
CA LYS A 467 -26.09 -47.23 16.57
C LYS A 467 -26.47 -46.47 17.84
N ARG A 468 -25.68 -45.48 18.25
CA ARG A 468 -26.03 -44.59 19.37
C ARG A 468 -27.11 -43.60 19.00
N ILE A 469 -27.05 -42.98 17.81
CA ILE A 469 -28.13 -42.10 17.31
C ILE A 469 -29.48 -42.85 17.29
N ARG A 470 -29.49 -44.13 16.88
CA ARG A 470 -30.69 -44.98 16.89
C ARG A 470 -31.15 -45.35 18.32
N ASN A 471 -30.24 -45.45 19.29
CA ASN A 471 -30.56 -45.69 20.70
C ASN A 471 -31.04 -44.42 21.43
N SER A 472 -30.50 -43.25 21.10
CA SER A 472 -30.97 -41.94 21.56
C SER A 472 -32.38 -41.65 21.05
N ALA A 473 -32.64 -41.93 19.77
CA ALA A 473 -34.00 -41.85 19.19
C ALA A 473 -34.98 -42.85 19.84
N ARG A 474 -34.51 -44.02 20.29
CA ARG A 474 -35.33 -44.97 21.06
C ARG A 474 -35.59 -44.53 22.50
N MET A 475 -34.66 -43.84 23.17
CA MET A 475 -34.91 -43.29 24.51
C MET A 475 -35.93 -42.14 24.50
N TYR A 476 -35.93 -41.28 23.47
CA TYR A 476 -36.95 -40.24 23.34
C TYR A 476 -38.30 -40.75 22.78
N GLY A 477 -38.31 -41.93 22.15
CA GLY A 477 -39.52 -42.58 21.64
C GLY A 477 -40.33 -43.37 22.68
N TYR A 478 -39.86 -43.53 23.92
CA TYR A 478 -40.48 -44.37 24.96
C TYR A 478 -41.09 -43.57 26.14
N GLN A 479 -41.35 -42.27 25.97
CA GLN A 479 -42.01 -41.43 26.99
C GLN A 479 -43.45 -41.02 26.67
N ASN A 480 -44.09 -41.60 25.64
CA ASN A 480 -45.53 -41.46 25.43
C ASN A 480 -46.18 -42.84 25.46
N PHE A 481 -47.21 -42.98 26.30
CA PHE A 481 -47.99 -44.18 26.66
C PHE A 481 -47.49 -45.00 27.86
N SER A 482 -47.77 -44.50 29.06
CA SER A 482 -48.78 -45.11 29.95
C SER A 482 -49.31 -44.11 30.98
#